data_AF-A0A3R7VYG3-F1
#
_entry.id   AF-A0A3R7VYG3-F1
#
_cell.length_a   1.000
_cell.length_b   1.000
_cell.length_c   1.000
_cell.angle_alpha   90.00
_cell.angle_beta   90.00
_cell.angle_gamma   90.00
#
_symmetry.space_group_name_H-M   'P 1'
#
loop_
_entity.id
_entity.type
_entity.pdbx_description
1 polymer ?
#
loop_
_entity_poly.entity_id
_entity_poly.type
_entity_poly.pdbx_seq_one_letter_code
_entity_poly.pdbx_strand_id
1 'polypeptide(L)'
;MPIKRTSRLSQKKFLSENKNLKILDLGCSFANFWPEANHFADIDDFENGFKEKNLKYTKLEPGEKLPFKDKEFDYIILSHVLEHIPNVREFQKELVRIGKSGYIELPTKLNDNIVFGCDEEVFGHKWWFEFDDDHNKLLYSKKIDAIEKFLSVGSVWKFQKYYEDSFILQFYWENDFVMEEIPQYTIDKKISFLLLIKKYFSKKVRTLISKVKR
;
A
#
# COMPACT_ATOMS: atom_id res chain seq x y z
N MET A 1 -2.50 12.79 17.45
CA MET A 1 -2.84 13.13 16.05
C MET A 1 -3.50 11.92 15.43
N PRO A 2 -4.63 12.09 14.74
CA PRO A 2 -5.48 10.99 14.28
C PRO A 2 -4.77 10.01 13.35
N ILE A 3 -3.78 10.45 12.57
CA ILE A 3 -2.89 9.59 11.77
C ILE A 3 -1.44 10.05 11.90
N LYS A 4 -0.49 9.11 11.85
CA LYS A 4 0.96 9.37 11.88
C LYS A 4 1.73 8.27 11.16
N ARG A 5 2.98 8.54 10.79
CA ARG A 5 3.90 7.52 10.27
C ARG A 5 4.24 6.48 11.34
N THR A 6 4.45 5.24 10.90
CA THR A 6 4.90 4.11 11.73
C THR A 6 5.75 3.16 10.90
N SER A 7 6.22 2.06 11.51
CA SER A 7 6.72 0.90 10.76
C SER A 7 5.86 -0.35 10.97
N ARG A 8 5.87 -1.25 9.98
CA ARG A 8 5.26 -2.58 9.98
C ARG A 8 5.76 -3.41 11.15
N LEU A 9 7.07 -3.37 11.39
CA LEU A 9 7.72 -4.09 12.49
C LEU A 9 7.22 -3.61 13.85
N SER A 10 7.09 -2.30 14.05
CA SER A 10 6.54 -1.73 15.28
C SER A 10 5.10 -2.15 15.51
N GLN A 11 4.27 -2.14 14.46
CA GLN A 11 2.86 -2.54 14.57
C GLN A 11 2.72 -4.05 14.82
N LYS A 12 3.49 -4.90 14.14
CA LYS A 12 3.53 -6.36 14.42
C LYS A 12 3.89 -6.65 15.86
N LYS A 13 4.93 -6.00 16.37
CA LYS A 13 5.34 -6.14 17.78
C LYS A 13 4.19 -5.78 18.72
N PHE A 14 3.59 -4.60 18.52
CA PHE A 14 2.44 -4.14 19.32
C PHE A 14 1.28 -5.13 19.30
N LEU A 15 0.86 -5.61 18.12
CA LEU A 15 -0.26 -6.53 18.00
C LEU A 15 0.05 -7.90 18.64
N SER A 16 1.28 -8.41 18.51
CA SER A 16 1.69 -9.67 19.12
C SER A 16 1.69 -9.63 20.66
N GLU A 17 1.93 -8.45 21.25
CA GLU A 17 1.91 -8.20 22.69
C GLU A 17 0.48 -7.98 23.23
N ASN A 18 -0.48 -7.63 22.38
CA ASN A 18 -1.86 -7.26 22.73
C ASN A 18 -2.90 -8.25 22.17
N LYS A 19 -2.81 -9.51 22.58
CA LYS A 19 -3.65 -10.63 22.06
C LYS A 19 -5.15 -10.53 22.37
N ASN A 20 -5.53 -9.64 23.29
CA ASN A 20 -6.93 -9.40 23.66
C ASN A 20 -7.67 -8.52 22.66
N LEU A 21 -6.97 -7.86 21.73
CA LEU A 21 -7.58 -7.00 20.73
C LEU A 21 -8.35 -7.83 19.69
N LYS A 22 -9.49 -7.31 19.24
CA LYS A 22 -10.17 -7.81 18.05
C LYS A 22 -9.58 -7.14 16.81
N ILE A 23 -8.88 -7.91 15.99
CA ILE A 23 -8.04 -7.41 14.90
C ILE A 23 -8.56 -7.97 13.58
N LEU A 24 -8.88 -7.07 12.65
CA LEU A 24 -9.27 -7.39 11.27
C LEU A 24 -8.08 -7.20 10.33
N ASP A 25 -7.74 -8.22 9.56
CA ASP A 25 -6.94 -8.08 8.34
C ASP A 25 -7.87 -8.00 7.14
N LEU A 26 -7.97 -6.80 6.55
CA LEU A 26 -8.91 -6.48 5.49
C LEU A 26 -8.16 -6.41 4.17
N GLY A 27 -8.63 -7.14 3.15
CA GLY A 27 -7.95 -7.29 1.86
C GLY A 27 -6.83 -8.34 1.89
N CYS A 28 -6.98 -9.37 2.72
CA CYS A 28 -5.97 -10.40 2.92
C CYS A 28 -6.18 -11.61 2.01
N SER A 29 -5.11 -12.35 1.72
CA SER A 29 -5.22 -13.62 1.01
C SER A 29 -4.68 -14.77 1.87
N PHE A 30 -5.00 -16.00 1.48
CA PHE A 30 -4.43 -17.17 2.16
C PHE A 30 -2.89 -17.23 2.08
N ALA A 31 -2.30 -16.66 1.02
CA ALA A 31 -0.85 -16.59 0.83
C ALA A 31 -0.19 -15.42 1.58
N ASN A 32 -0.93 -14.35 1.82
CA ASN A 32 -0.43 -13.13 2.45
C ASN A 32 -1.49 -12.56 3.39
N PHE A 33 -1.39 -12.95 4.66
CA PHE A 33 -2.19 -12.44 5.76
C PHE A 33 -1.30 -12.13 6.96
N TRP A 34 -1.81 -11.31 7.87
CA TRP A 34 -1.17 -10.97 9.14
C TRP A 34 -1.53 -12.00 10.20
N PRO A 35 -0.58 -12.84 10.67
CA PRO A 35 -0.85 -13.84 11.68
C PRO A 35 -1.24 -13.25 13.05
N GLU A 36 -0.99 -11.97 13.26
CA GLU A 36 -1.42 -11.23 14.45
C GLU A 36 -2.93 -10.93 14.45
N ALA A 37 -3.60 -11.01 13.30
CA ALA A 37 -5.04 -10.80 13.19
C ALA A 37 -5.86 -12.03 13.64
N ASN A 38 -7.13 -11.80 13.99
CA ASN A 38 -8.05 -12.86 14.40
C ASN A 38 -9.39 -12.86 13.66
N HIS A 39 -9.55 -11.94 12.72
CA HIS A 39 -10.60 -11.90 11.71
C HIS A 39 -9.98 -11.50 10.38
N PHE A 40 -10.45 -12.11 9.31
CA PHE A 40 -9.91 -11.97 7.96
C PHE A 40 -11.06 -11.70 7.00
N ALA A 41 -10.88 -10.79 6.05
CA ALA A 41 -11.90 -10.48 5.07
C ALA A 41 -11.31 -10.05 3.74
N ASP A 42 -11.88 -10.53 2.65
CA ASP A 42 -11.53 -10.16 1.29
C ASP A 42 -12.75 -10.31 0.36
N ILE A 43 -12.66 -9.77 -0.85
CA ILE A 43 -13.67 -9.92 -1.90
C ILE A 43 -13.62 -11.33 -2.52
N ASP A 44 -12.43 -11.92 -2.56
CA ASP A 44 -12.23 -13.30 -3.00
C ASP A 44 -12.73 -14.27 -1.92
N ASP A 45 -13.06 -15.51 -2.31
CA ASP A 45 -13.50 -16.52 -1.35
C ASP A 45 -12.33 -17.42 -0.91
N PHE A 46 -11.80 -17.14 0.28
CA PHE A 46 -10.79 -17.95 0.94
C PHE A 46 -11.34 -18.74 2.15
N GLU A 47 -12.66 -18.87 2.28
CA GLU A 47 -13.30 -19.42 3.49
C GLU A 47 -12.75 -20.80 3.86
N ASN A 48 -12.63 -21.70 2.89
CA ASN A 48 -12.13 -23.05 3.12
C ASN A 48 -10.72 -23.07 3.71
N GLY A 49 -9.80 -22.25 3.18
CA GLY A 49 -8.42 -22.20 3.67
C GLY A 49 -8.33 -21.66 5.10
N PHE A 50 -9.07 -20.60 5.41
CA PHE A 50 -9.10 -20.05 6.78
C PHE A 50 -9.81 -20.98 7.76
N LYS A 51 -10.85 -21.69 7.32
CA LYS A 51 -11.57 -22.69 8.13
C LYS A 51 -10.68 -23.86 8.54
N GLU A 52 -9.82 -24.36 7.65
CA GLU A 52 -8.82 -25.38 7.98
C GLU A 52 -7.83 -24.93 9.06
N LYS A 53 -7.56 -23.62 9.16
CA LYS A 53 -6.73 -23.01 10.21
C LYS A 53 -7.52 -22.60 11.45
N ASN A 54 -8.82 -22.87 11.50
CA ASN A 54 -9.73 -22.41 12.56
C ASN A 54 -9.71 -20.88 12.75
N LEU A 55 -9.57 -20.14 11.65
CA LEU A 55 -9.56 -18.68 11.61
C LEU A 55 -10.89 -18.16 11.04
N LYS A 56 -11.36 -17.02 11.56
CA LYS A 56 -12.62 -16.42 11.13
C LYS A 56 -12.43 -15.65 9.83
N TYR A 57 -13.18 -16.03 8.81
CA TYR A 57 -13.18 -15.39 7.50
C TYR A 57 -14.55 -14.77 7.18
N THR A 58 -14.56 -13.67 6.45
CA THR A 58 -15.78 -13.03 5.95
C THR A 58 -15.56 -12.61 4.51
N LYS A 59 -16.26 -13.25 3.58
CA LYS A 59 -16.30 -12.81 2.20
C LYS A 59 -17.04 -11.48 2.10
N LEU A 60 -16.48 -10.55 1.34
CA LEU A 60 -17.01 -9.22 1.10
C LEU A 60 -17.63 -9.16 -0.30
N GLU A 61 -18.70 -8.40 -0.43
CA GLU A 61 -19.32 -8.14 -1.73
C GLU A 61 -18.91 -6.73 -2.21
N PRO A 62 -18.26 -6.61 -3.39
CA PRO A 62 -17.79 -5.33 -3.91
C PRO A 62 -18.92 -4.30 -4.05
N GLY A 63 -18.69 -3.08 -3.56
CA GLY A 63 -19.66 -1.99 -3.63
C GLY A 63 -20.76 -2.04 -2.56
N GLU A 64 -20.80 -3.10 -1.74
CA GLU A 64 -21.66 -3.15 -0.57
C GLU A 64 -20.96 -2.60 0.67
N LYS A 65 -21.77 -2.29 1.69
CA LYS A 65 -21.30 -1.88 3.01
C LYS A 65 -20.62 -3.06 3.69
N LEU A 66 -19.52 -2.84 4.42
CA LEU A 66 -18.84 -3.93 5.11
C LEU A 66 -19.79 -4.52 6.18
N PRO A 67 -19.91 -5.86 6.26
CA PRO A 67 -20.90 -6.55 7.10
C PRO A 67 -20.51 -6.59 8.58
N PHE A 68 -19.90 -5.51 9.08
CA PHE A 68 -19.42 -5.38 10.46
C PHE A 68 -20.15 -4.25 11.17
N LYS A 69 -20.31 -4.43 12.49
CA LYS A 69 -20.94 -3.44 13.38
C LYS A 69 -20.03 -2.23 13.59
N ASP A 70 -20.62 -1.15 14.06
CA ASP A 70 -19.87 0.04 14.43
C ASP A 70 -18.88 -0.29 15.55
N LYS A 71 -17.62 0.12 15.36
CA LYS A 71 -16.48 -0.10 16.26
C LYS A 71 -16.32 -1.56 16.69
N GLU A 72 -16.65 -2.48 15.79
CA GLU A 72 -16.52 -3.92 16.01
C GLU A 72 -15.06 -4.34 16.23
N PHE A 73 -14.10 -3.68 15.58
CA PHE A 73 -12.67 -4.00 15.68
C PHE A 73 -11.92 -2.95 16.47
N ASP A 74 -11.00 -3.42 17.32
CA ASP A 74 -10.06 -2.54 18.02
C ASP A 74 -8.97 -2.05 17.07
N TYR A 75 -8.61 -2.89 16.10
CA TYR A 75 -7.54 -2.62 15.14
C TYR A 75 -7.87 -3.18 13.76
N ILE A 76 -7.59 -2.42 12.70
CA ILE A 76 -7.75 -2.86 11.31
C ILE A 76 -6.41 -2.72 10.59
N ILE A 77 -6.01 -3.78 9.88
CA ILE A 77 -4.83 -3.82 9.04
C ILE A 77 -5.30 -3.65 7.59
N LEU A 78 -4.75 -2.67 6.89
CA LEU A 78 -4.93 -2.45 5.45
C LEU A 78 -3.56 -2.47 4.79
N SER A 79 -3.18 -3.63 4.26
CA SER A 79 -1.90 -3.82 3.58
C SER A 79 -2.14 -3.91 2.08
N HIS A 80 -1.76 -2.88 1.32
CA HIS A 80 -1.95 -2.84 -0.13
C HIS A 80 -3.41 -2.97 -0.60
N VAL A 81 -4.30 -2.17 0.00
CA VAL A 81 -5.74 -2.19 -0.29
C VAL A 81 -6.23 -0.85 -0.85
N LEU A 82 -5.93 0.25 -0.15
CA LEU A 82 -6.50 1.57 -0.46
C LEU A 82 -6.20 2.05 -1.88
N GLU A 83 -5.05 1.66 -2.45
CA GLU A 83 -4.67 1.99 -3.83
C GLU A 83 -5.61 1.40 -4.89
N HIS A 84 -6.34 0.34 -4.57
CA HIS A 84 -7.28 -0.31 -5.47
C HIS A 84 -8.72 0.22 -5.33
N ILE A 85 -9.03 0.91 -4.23
CA ILE A 85 -10.41 1.31 -3.88
C ILE A 85 -10.90 2.44 -4.79
N PRO A 86 -11.99 2.28 -5.55
CA PRO A 86 -12.49 3.34 -6.45
C PRO A 86 -12.92 4.63 -5.73
N ASN A 87 -13.50 4.52 -4.53
CA ASN A 87 -13.93 5.67 -3.73
C ASN A 87 -13.29 5.61 -2.34
N VAL A 88 -12.04 6.08 -2.26
CA VAL A 88 -11.23 6.04 -1.03
C VAL A 88 -11.85 6.84 0.12
N ARG A 89 -12.62 7.90 -0.18
CA ARG A 89 -13.24 8.75 0.85
C ARG A 89 -14.43 8.07 1.52
N GLU A 90 -15.31 7.42 0.76
CA GLU A 90 -16.40 6.64 1.36
C GLU A 90 -15.85 5.42 2.10
N PHE A 91 -14.81 4.77 1.57
CA PHE A 91 -14.16 3.67 2.25
C PHE A 91 -13.45 4.10 3.54
N GLN A 92 -12.84 5.28 3.59
CA GLN A 92 -12.27 5.84 4.83
C GLN A 92 -13.33 5.97 5.93
N LYS A 93 -14.51 6.51 5.60
CA LYS A 93 -15.62 6.61 6.56
C LYS A 93 -16.04 5.23 7.06
N GLU A 94 -16.07 4.25 6.16
CA GLU A 94 -16.43 2.88 6.50
C GLU A 94 -15.39 2.23 7.43
N LEU A 95 -14.08 2.42 7.17
CA LEU A 95 -13.00 1.97 8.06
C LEU A 95 -13.11 2.58 9.46
N VAL A 96 -13.35 3.89 9.52
CA VAL A 96 -13.56 4.60 10.79
C VAL A 96 -14.83 4.13 11.46
N ARG A 97 -15.89 3.79 10.73
CA ARG A 97 -17.11 3.23 11.31
C ARG A 97 -16.84 1.89 12.00
N ILE A 98 -16.14 0.97 11.34
CA ILE A 98 -15.96 -0.40 11.86
C ILE A 98 -14.77 -0.57 12.82
N GLY A 99 -13.80 0.34 12.79
CA GLY A 99 -12.54 0.24 13.55
C GLY A 99 -12.30 1.38 14.54
N LYS A 100 -11.61 1.08 15.65
CA LYS A 100 -11.12 2.10 16.60
C LYS A 100 -9.76 2.68 16.19
N SER A 101 -8.89 1.87 15.61
CA SER A 101 -7.55 2.25 15.16
C SER A 101 -7.11 1.32 14.03
N GLY A 102 -5.96 1.58 13.41
CA GLY A 102 -5.43 0.66 12.41
C GLY A 102 -4.08 1.01 11.81
N TYR A 103 -3.59 0.08 11.00
CA TYR A 103 -2.39 0.18 10.18
C TYR A 103 -2.78 0.31 8.71
N ILE A 104 -2.11 1.21 8.00
CA ILE A 104 -2.22 1.37 6.54
C ILE A 104 -0.83 1.24 5.94
N GLU A 105 -0.68 0.34 4.97
CA GLU A 105 0.52 0.16 4.16
C GLU A 105 0.17 0.36 2.69
N LEU A 106 0.92 1.23 2.03
CA LEU A 106 0.66 1.68 0.67
C LEU A 106 1.97 1.72 -0.12
N PRO A 107 1.96 1.52 -1.44
CA PRO A 107 3.12 1.78 -2.26
C PRO A 107 3.40 3.29 -2.31
N THR A 108 4.68 3.65 -2.41
CA THR A 108 5.05 5.03 -2.75
C THR A 108 4.76 5.29 -4.23
N LYS A 109 4.68 6.59 -4.60
CA LYS A 109 4.67 7.02 -6.00
C LYS A 109 5.79 6.40 -6.82
N LEU A 110 6.99 6.27 -6.23
CA LEU A 110 8.14 5.70 -6.92
C LEU A 110 7.90 4.22 -7.25
N ASN A 111 7.45 3.43 -6.28
CA ASN A 111 7.15 2.01 -6.47
C ASN A 111 6.13 1.82 -7.62
N ASP A 112 5.01 2.54 -7.56
CA ASP A 112 3.94 2.43 -8.56
C ASP A 112 4.37 2.78 -9.98
N ASN A 113 5.37 3.66 -10.11
CA ASN A 113 5.87 4.11 -11.39
C ASN A 113 6.82 3.11 -12.06
N ILE A 114 7.59 2.34 -11.29
CA ILE A 114 8.70 1.54 -11.82
C ILE A 114 8.41 0.04 -11.85
N VAL A 115 7.38 -0.42 -11.14
CA VAL A 115 7.08 -1.85 -10.92
C VAL A 115 5.95 -2.34 -11.80
N PHE A 116 6.14 -3.47 -12.48
CA PHE A 116 5.11 -4.14 -13.29
C PHE A 116 3.92 -4.63 -12.45
N GLY A 117 2.72 -4.66 -13.06
CA GLY A 117 1.49 -5.21 -12.45
C GLY A 117 0.56 -4.16 -11.82
N CYS A 118 1.05 -2.96 -11.52
CA CYS A 118 0.25 -1.90 -10.89
C CYS A 118 -0.71 -1.15 -11.83
N ASP A 119 -0.78 -1.52 -13.13
CA ASP A 119 -1.52 -0.79 -14.18
C ASP A 119 -2.70 -1.55 -14.77
N GLU A 120 -3.02 -2.72 -14.23
CA GLU A 120 -4.15 -3.50 -14.74
C GLU A 120 -5.45 -2.70 -14.62
N GLU A 121 -6.28 -2.71 -15.65
CA GLU A 121 -7.46 -1.84 -15.70
C GLU A 121 -8.44 -2.14 -14.56
N VAL A 122 -8.60 -3.43 -14.26
CA VAL A 122 -9.53 -3.92 -13.22
C VAL A 122 -8.87 -3.88 -11.84
N PHE A 123 -7.71 -4.52 -11.70
CA PHE A 123 -7.05 -4.76 -10.41
C PHE A 123 -5.87 -3.83 -10.12
N GLY A 124 -5.51 -2.93 -11.02
CA GLY A 124 -4.38 -2.03 -10.84
C GLY A 124 -4.63 -0.91 -9.85
N HIS A 125 -3.56 -0.20 -9.53
CA HIS A 125 -3.57 0.91 -8.59
C HIS A 125 -4.20 2.13 -9.26
N LYS A 126 -5.18 2.73 -8.59
CA LYS A 126 -5.95 3.88 -9.07
C LYS A 126 -5.40 5.20 -8.54
N TRP A 127 -4.73 5.15 -7.38
CA TRP A 127 -4.33 6.33 -6.61
C TRP A 127 -2.85 6.31 -6.28
N TRP A 128 -2.27 7.50 -6.25
CA TRP A 128 -1.03 7.79 -5.54
C TRP A 128 -1.34 8.40 -4.19
N PHE A 129 -0.53 8.02 -3.19
CA PHE A 129 -0.63 8.55 -1.84
C PHE A 129 0.62 9.29 -1.43
N GLU A 130 0.39 10.32 -0.61
CA GLU A 130 1.41 11.14 0.03
C GLU A 130 0.95 11.48 1.44
N PHE A 131 1.89 11.82 2.30
CA PHE A 131 1.57 12.23 3.66
C PHE A 131 1.99 13.68 3.86
N ASP A 132 1.04 14.49 4.30
CA ASP A 132 1.26 15.86 4.73
C ASP A 132 1.73 15.82 6.18
N ASP A 133 3.03 15.93 6.40
CA ASP A 133 3.63 15.87 7.74
C ASP A 133 3.27 17.11 8.60
N ASP A 134 2.99 18.26 7.98
CA ASP A 134 2.63 19.50 8.69
C ASP A 134 1.20 19.43 9.26
N HIS A 135 0.25 18.88 8.49
CA HIS A 135 -1.16 18.79 8.88
C HIS A 135 -1.61 17.39 9.30
N ASN A 136 -0.73 16.39 9.18
CA ASN A 136 -1.00 14.97 9.48
C ASN A 136 -2.21 14.43 8.71
N LYS A 137 -2.16 14.58 7.38
CA LYS A 137 -3.21 14.12 6.46
C LYS A 137 -2.64 13.14 5.45
N LEU A 138 -3.47 12.17 5.03
CA LEU A 138 -3.17 11.32 3.90
C LEU A 138 -3.70 11.96 2.63
N LEU A 139 -2.80 12.48 1.80
CA LEU A 139 -3.14 13.07 0.52
C LEU A 139 -3.22 11.97 -0.54
N TYR A 140 -4.13 12.12 -1.50
CA TYR A 140 -4.22 11.20 -2.63
C TYR A 140 -4.50 11.93 -3.94
N SER A 141 -4.01 11.38 -5.05
CA SER A 141 -4.28 11.87 -6.39
C SER A 141 -4.41 10.73 -7.38
N LYS A 142 -5.08 10.97 -8.51
CA LYS A 142 -5.21 9.95 -9.55
C LYS A 142 -3.83 9.55 -10.07
N LYS A 143 -3.53 8.25 -10.02
CA LYS A 143 -2.25 7.71 -10.48
C LYS A 143 -2.02 8.01 -11.97
N ILE A 144 -0.76 8.25 -12.31
CA ILE A 144 -0.27 8.40 -13.68
C ILE A 144 1.01 7.57 -13.86
N ASP A 145 1.44 7.33 -15.10
CA ASP A 145 2.69 6.61 -15.36
C ASP A 145 3.75 7.55 -15.94
N ALA A 146 4.57 8.12 -15.05
CA ALA A 146 5.62 9.07 -15.41
C ALA A 146 6.83 8.41 -16.09
N ILE A 147 7.02 7.11 -15.89
CA ILE A 147 8.14 6.32 -16.44
C ILE A 147 7.65 4.98 -16.99
N GLU A 148 8.30 4.48 -18.04
CA GLU A 148 8.12 3.09 -18.48
C GLU A 148 8.63 2.14 -17.40
N LYS A 149 7.75 1.29 -16.87
CA LYS A 149 8.07 0.32 -15.83
C LYS A 149 9.18 -0.65 -16.27
N PHE A 150 10.01 -1.05 -15.33
CA PHE A 150 11.19 -1.88 -15.62
C PHE A 150 11.60 -2.83 -14.48
N LEU A 151 10.90 -2.82 -13.35
CA LEU A 151 11.15 -3.72 -12.23
C LEU A 151 10.02 -4.74 -12.05
N SER A 152 10.38 -5.99 -11.80
CA SER A 152 9.44 -7.00 -11.31
C SER A 152 9.22 -6.86 -9.80
N VAL A 153 8.09 -7.35 -9.30
CA VAL A 153 7.78 -7.42 -7.86
C VAL A 153 8.89 -8.11 -7.07
N GLY A 154 9.42 -9.23 -7.57
CA GLY A 154 10.54 -9.92 -6.91
C GLY A 154 11.86 -9.13 -6.86
N SER A 155 12.06 -8.19 -7.79
CA SER A 155 13.22 -7.26 -7.74
C SER A 155 13.03 -6.21 -6.66
N VAL A 156 11.80 -5.72 -6.49
CA VAL A 156 11.44 -4.73 -5.46
C VAL A 156 11.70 -5.28 -4.07
N TRP A 157 11.38 -6.55 -3.80
CA TRP A 157 11.67 -7.16 -2.49
C TRP A 157 13.15 -7.09 -2.10
N LYS A 158 14.06 -7.17 -3.09
CA LYS A 158 15.50 -6.99 -2.83
C LYS A 158 15.85 -5.54 -2.48
N PHE A 159 15.18 -4.57 -3.10
CA PHE A 159 15.39 -3.15 -2.80
C PHE A 159 14.77 -2.75 -1.45
N GLN A 160 13.56 -3.22 -1.15
CA GLN A 160 12.85 -2.92 0.10
C GLN A 160 13.65 -3.33 1.34
N LYS A 161 14.51 -4.36 1.25
CA LYS A 161 15.44 -4.71 2.33
C LYS A 161 16.32 -3.54 2.80
N TYR A 162 16.64 -2.61 1.91
CA TYR A 162 17.54 -1.49 2.19
C TYR A 162 16.86 -0.11 2.08
N TYR A 163 15.76 -0.03 1.33
CA TYR A 163 15.10 1.22 0.96
C TYR A 163 13.58 1.13 1.17
N GLU A 164 13.13 0.45 2.22
CA GLU A 164 11.70 0.22 2.48
C GLU A 164 10.87 1.51 2.39
N ASP A 165 11.36 2.59 3.01
CA ASP A 165 10.76 3.93 3.03
C ASP A 165 10.59 4.57 1.64
N SER A 166 11.44 4.19 0.68
CA SER A 166 11.37 4.67 -0.70
C SER A 166 10.32 3.93 -1.52
N PHE A 167 9.85 2.78 -1.07
CA PHE A 167 8.91 1.91 -1.79
C PHE A 167 7.56 1.75 -1.09
N ILE A 168 7.51 1.93 0.23
CA ILE A 168 6.33 1.71 1.06
C ILE A 168 6.09 2.92 1.97
N LEU A 169 4.84 3.37 2.02
CA LEU A 169 4.28 4.27 3.00
C LEU A 169 3.56 3.48 4.09
N GLN A 170 3.76 3.87 5.34
CA GLN A 170 3.32 3.10 6.51
C GLN A 170 2.74 4.04 7.57
N PHE A 171 1.47 3.86 7.91
CA PHE A 171 0.75 4.77 8.79
C PHE A 171 -0.02 4.03 9.88
N TYR A 172 -0.11 4.65 11.04
CA TYR A 172 -1.01 4.28 12.12
C TYR A 172 -2.06 5.36 12.26
N TRP A 173 -3.33 4.97 12.41
CA TRP A 173 -4.42 5.88 12.71
C TRP A 173 -5.21 5.46 13.96
N GLU A 174 -5.84 6.43 14.61
CA GLU A 174 -6.63 6.25 15.83
C GLU A 174 -7.84 7.18 15.84
N ASN A 175 -9.01 6.62 16.17
CA ASN A 175 -10.34 7.24 16.19
C ASN A 175 -10.87 7.68 14.82
N ASP A 176 -10.11 8.49 14.09
CA ASP A 176 -10.43 9.04 12.76
C ASP A 176 -9.11 9.34 12.02
N PHE A 177 -9.17 9.65 10.72
CA PHE A 177 -8.06 10.23 9.97
C PHE A 177 -8.55 10.99 8.74
N VAL A 178 -7.83 12.04 8.36
CA VAL A 178 -8.22 12.89 7.25
C VAL A 178 -7.54 12.42 5.96
N MET A 179 -8.36 12.25 4.93
CA MET A 179 -7.92 12.07 3.56
C MET A 179 -8.34 13.28 2.70
N GLU A 180 -7.42 13.74 1.86
CA GLU A 180 -7.67 14.90 0.99
C GLU A 180 -7.19 14.61 -0.44
N GLU A 181 -8.06 14.85 -1.41
CA GLU A 181 -7.70 14.73 -2.82
C GLU A 181 -6.91 15.96 -3.24
N ILE A 182 -5.75 15.74 -3.84
CA ILE A 182 -4.93 16.80 -4.43
C ILE A 182 -4.99 16.72 -5.95
N PRO A 183 -4.73 17.84 -6.67
CA PRO A 183 -4.74 17.85 -8.12
C PRO A 183 -3.83 16.77 -8.72
N GLN A 184 -4.30 16.14 -9.79
CA GLN A 184 -3.51 15.17 -10.53
C GLN A 184 -2.24 15.83 -11.10
N TYR A 185 -1.13 15.12 -11.01
CA TYR A 185 0.14 15.53 -11.61
C TYR A 185 0.07 15.56 -13.14
N THR A 186 0.73 16.55 -13.75
CA THR A 186 0.87 16.66 -15.21
C THR A 186 2.22 16.09 -15.65
N ILE A 187 2.23 15.26 -16.69
CA ILE A 187 3.46 14.75 -17.32
C ILE A 187 3.65 15.43 -18.67
N ASP A 188 4.70 16.22 -18.81
CA ASP A 188 5.08 16.81 -20.10
C ASP A 188 5.57 15.73 -21.08
N LYS A 189 6.40 14.80 -20.58
CA LYS A 189 6.93 13.69 -21.38
C LYS A 189 7.25 12.48 -20.50
N LYS A 190 6.69 11.32 -20.88
CA LYS A 190 6.99 10.04 -20.21
C LYS A 190 8.47 9.70 -20.31
N ILE A 191 9.07 9.32 -19.19
CA ILE A 191 10.47 8.91 -19.10
C ILE A 191 10.58 7.50 -19.70
N SER A 192 11.29 7.38 -20.82
CA SER A 192 11.52 6.05 -21.42
C SER A 192 12.65 5.30 -20.72
N PHE A 193 12.42 4.02 -20.43
CA PHE A 193 13.45 3.15 -19.85
C PHE A 193 14.60 2.92 -20.83
N LEU A 194 14.31 2.83 -22.13
CA LEU A 194 15.35 2.73 -23.17
C LEU A 194 16.27 3.96 -23.17
N LEU A 195 15.74 5.16 -22.92
CA LEU A 195 16.56 6.36 -22.78
C LEU A 195 17.47 6.29 -21.54
N LEU A 196 16.99 5.73 -20.44
CA LEU A 196 17.82 5.51 -19.24
C LEU A 196 18.95 4.51 -19.50
N ILE A 197 18.64 3.40 -20.19
CA ILE A 197 19.65 2.42 -20.63
C ILE A 197 20.72 3.08 -21.51
N LYS A 198 20.30 3.85 -22.52
CA LYS A 198 21.23 4.58 -23.42
C LYS A 198 22.14 5.53 -22.64
N LYS A 199 21.58 6.28 -21.67
CA LYS A 199 22.36 7.18 -20.80
C LYS A 199 23.36 6.43 -19.93
N TYR A 200 22.97 5.29 -19.36
CA TYR A 200 23.84 4.44 -18.55
C TYR A 200 25.07 3.97 -19.34
N PHE A 201 24.87 3.35 -20.51
CA PHE A 201 25.98 2.86 -21.34
C PHE A 201 26.85 4.01 -21.87
N SER A 202 26.23 5.13 -22.27
CA SER A 202 26.96 6.34 -22.68
C SER A 202 27.91 6.83 -21.59
N LYS A 203 27.47 6.83 -20.31
CA LYS A 203 28.31 7.20 -19.18
C LYS A 203 29.45 6.18 -18.98
N LYS A 204 29.18 4.88 -19.07
CA LYS A 204 30.21 3.84 -18.94
C LYS A 204 31.31 3.97 -19.99
N VAL A 205 30.94 4.17 -21.26
CA VAL A 205 31.89 4.39 -22.37
C VAL A 205 32.74 5.64 -22.13
N ARG A 206 32.13 6.78 -21.78
CA ARG A 206 32.88 8.01 -21.48
C ARG A 206 33.88 7.84 -20.32
N THR A 207 33.48 7.13 -19.27
CA THR A 207 34.36 6.86 -18.12
C THR A 207 35.55 6.00 -18.53
N LEU A 208 35.36 4.97 -19.36
CA LEU A 208 36.46 4.15 -19.89
C LEU A 208 37.44 4.99 -20.71
N ILE A 209 36.93 5.79 -21.66
CA ILE A 209 37.75 6.69 -22.49
C ILE A 209 38.54 7.67 -21.61
N SER A 210 37.92 8.23 -20.56
CA SER A 210 38.60 9.17 -19.65
C SER A 210 39.74 8.54 -18.84
N LYS A 211 39.68 7.22 -18.58
CA LYS A 211 40.75 6.50 -17.89
C LYS A 211 41.93 6.19 -18.82
N VAL A 212 41.68 5.97 -20.12
CA VAL A 212 42.73 5.71 -21.12
C VAL A 212 43.48 6.99 -21.51
N LYS A 213 42.83 8.16 -21.37
CA LYS A 213 43.44 9.48 -21.63
C LYS A 213 44.23 10.05 -20.45
N ARG A 214 44.26 9.35 -19.31
CA ARG A 214 45.09 9.68 -18.14
C ARG A 214 46.30 8.76 -18.11
#